data_AF-A0A7W1PIK7-F1
#
_entry.id   AF-A0A7W1PIK7-F1
#
_cell.length_a   1.000
_cell.length_b   1.000
_cell.length_c   1.000
_cell.angle_alpha   90.00
_cell.angle_beta   90.00
_cell.angle_gamma   90.00
#
_symmetry.space_group_name_H-M   'P 1'
#
loop_
_entity.id
_entity.type
_entity.pdbx_description
1 polymer ?
#
loop_
_entity_poly.entity_id
_entity_poly.type
_entity_poly.pdbx_seq_one_letter_code
_entity_poly.pdbx_strand_id
1 'polypeptide(L)'
;MLHVRARKAGHRATYPLAVEVGEGVLDYLQHGRPQSADRHLFLRTVAPQGAVTARIVADRATHAFRQAGVEVARHGSHTLRHSCAQRLVDAECSLKVIGDYLGHRRESSTRIYTKVGLEALRDVALGDGEALA
;
A
#
# COMPACT_ATOMS: atom_id res chain seq x y z
N MET A 1 15.83 3.57 3.76
CA MET A 1 15.16 3.46 2.44
C MET A 1 14.82 2.00 2.16
N LEU A 2 13.65 1.71 1.59
CA LEU A 2 13.20 0.36 1.21
C LEU A 2 13.26 0.18 -0.31
N HIS A 3 13.98 -0.84 -0.79
CA HIS A 3 14.10 -1.14 -2.21
C HIS A 3 13.22 -2.33 -2.61
N VAL A 4 12.16 -2.08 -3.39
CA VAL A 4 11.27 -3.13 -3.91
C VAL A 4 11.72 -3.47 -5.33
N ARG A 5 12.32 -4.66 -5.50
CA ARG A 5 13.00 -5.08 -6.75
C ARG A 5 12.05 -5.64 -7.82
N ALA A 6 10.87 -6.13 -7.45
CA ALA A 6 9.93 -6.74 -8.39
C ALA A 6 8.51 -6.27 -8.09
N ARG A 7 7.98 -5.40 -8.97
CA ARG A 7 6.57 -4.98 -8.95
C ARG A 7 5.82 -5.60 -10.12
N LYS A 8 4.48 -5.45 -10.11
CA LYS A 8 3.56 -5.81 -11.20
C LYS A 8 3.81 -4.93 -12.44
N ALA A 9 4.96 -5.14 -13.09
CA ALA A 9 5.46 -4.55 -14.35
C ALA A 9 6.99 -4.68 -14.51
N GLY A 10 7.72 -5.29 -13.56
CA GLY A 10 9.18 -5.42 -13.63
C GLY A 10 9.95 -4.19 -13.17
N HIS A 11 9.27 -3.09 -12.81
CA HIS A 11 9.92 -1.90 -12.29
C HIS A 11 10.41 -2.08 -10.85
N ARG A 12 11.61 -1.58 -10.58
CA ARG A 12 12.15 -1.37 -9.24
C ARG A 12 11.70 0.00 -8.76
N ALA A 13 11.42 0.14 -7.46
CA ALA A 13 11.41 1.48 -6.90
C ALA A 13 11.74 1.49 -5.41
N THR A 14 12.15 2.68 -4.99
CA THR A 14 12.65 2.98 -3.66
C THR A 14 11.62 3.82 -2.93
N TYR A 15 11.35 3.47 -1.69
CA TYR A 15 10.46 4.23 -0.82
C TYR A 15 11.21 4.76 0.40
N PRO A 16 10.82 5.93 0.92
CA PRO A 16 11.17 6.27 2.30
C PRO A 16 10.63 5.18 3.22
N LEU A 17 11.44 4.83 4.21
CA LEU A 17 11.04 3.91 5.27
C LEU A 17 10.81 4.77 6.50
N ALA A 18 9.55 4.85 6.95
CA ALA A 18 9.21 5.51 8.20
C ALA A 18 9.93 4.83 9.36
N VAL A 19 10.31 5.60 10.39
CA VAL A 19 11.12 5.12 11.51
C VAL A 19 10.42 3.96 12.22
N GLU A 20 9.13 4.10 12.46
CA GLU A 20 8.28 3.12 13.15
C GLU A 20 8.21 1.80 12.37
N VAL A 21 8.21 1.88 11.03
CA VAL A 21 8.26 0.68 10.17
C VAL A 21 9.65 0.04 10.25
N GLY A 22 10.71 0.85 10.29
CA GLY A 22 12.08 0.37 10.47
C GLY A 22 12.27 -0.37 11.79
N GLU A 23 11.75 0.19 12.89
CA GLU A 23 11.76 -0.41 14.23
C GLU A 23 10.99 -1.74 14.25
N GLY A 24 9.79 -1.77 13.68
CA GLY A 24 9.02 -3.02 13.60
C GLY A 24 9.69 -4.11 12.76
N VAL A 25 10.40 -3.73 11.69
CA VAL A 25 11.21 -4.69 10.91
C VAL A 25 12.42 -5.15 11.72
N LEU A 26 13.08 -4.27 12.47
CA LEU A 26 14.22 -4.63 13.32
C LEU A 26 13.82 -5.60 14.42
N ASP A 27 12.72 -5.31 15.13
CA ASP A 27 12.16 -6.20 16.16
C ASP A 27 11.82 -7.58 15.57
N TYR A 28 11.17 -7.61 14.40
CA TYR A 28 10.91 -8.86 13.70
C TYR A 28 12.20 -9.62 13.36
N LEU A 29 13.24 -8.94 12.86
CA LEU A 29 14.51 -9.59 12.52
C LEU A 29 15.25 -10.14 13.75
N GLN A 30 15.15 -9.48 14.90
CA GLN A 30 15.82 -9.86 16.13
C GLN A 30 15.06 -10.95 16.91
N HIS A 31 13.74 -10.85 16.98
CA HIS A 31 12.93 -11.65 17.90
C HIS A 31 11.87 -12.51 17.22
N GLY A 32 11.38 -12.11 16.04
CA GLY A 32 10.24 -12.76 15.37
C GLY A 32 10.59 -13.69 14.21
N ARG A 33 11.74 -13.51 13.56
CA ARG A 33 12.11 -14.22 12.34
C ARG A 33 12.77 -15.57 12.68
N PRO A 34 12.23 -16.71 12.21
CA PRO A 34 12.88 -18.00 12.36
C PRO A 34 14.27 -18.02 11.71
N GLN A 35 15.21 -18.74 12.32
CA GLN A 35 16.51 -19.01 11.70
C GLN A 35 16.31 -19.86 10.44
N SER A 36 16.74 -19.35 9.29
CA SER A 36 16.54 -19.98 7.99
C SER A 36 17.55 -19.45 6.97
N ALA A 37 17.97 -20.31 6.04
CA ALA A 37 18.75 -19.94 4.87
C ALA A 37 17.92 -19.20 3.79
N ASP A 38 16.60 -19.18 3.91
CA ASP A 38 15.72 -18.44 3.00
C ASP A 38 16.03 -16.93 3.09
N ARG A 39 16.19 -16.30 1.93
CA ARG A 39 16.55 -14.87 1.77
C ARG A 39 15.34 -13.94 1.82
N HIS A 40 14.11 -14.45 1.80
CA HIS A 40 12.92 -13.62 1.96
C HIS A 40 12.92 -12.92 3.32
N LEU A 41 12.53 -11.64 3.33
CA LEU A 41 12.50 -10.84 4.54
C LEU A 41 11.53 -11.45 5.56
N PHE A 42 10.27 -11.64 5.16
CA PHE A 42 9.21 -12.19 6.01
C PHE A 42 9.00 -13.69 5.75
N LEU A 43 9.15 -14.48 6.81
CA LEU A 43 8.94 -15.92 6.83
C LEU A 43 7.76 -16.30 7.72
N ARG A 44 7.10 -17.40 7.36
CA ARG A 44 6.10 -18.08 8.18
C ARG A 44 6.78 -18.69 9.40
N THR A 45 6.18 -18.51 10.58
CA THR A 45 6.66 -19.09 11.84
C THR A 45 6.20 -20.53 12.05
N VAL A 46 5.11 -20.94 11.38
CA VAL A 46 4.55 -22.30 11.44
C VAL A 46 4.96 -23.10 10.21
N ALA A 47 5.20 -24.40 10.41
CA ALA A 47 5.57 -25.32 9.34
C ALA A 47 4.45 -25.47 8.27
N PRO A 48 4.81 -25.69 6.98
CA PRO A 48 6.16 -25.64 6.45
C PRO A 48 6.69 -24.19 6.43
N GLN A 49 7.89 -23.99 6.98
CA GLN A 49 8.52 -22.67 7.00
C GLN A 49 8.86 -22.22 5.57
N GLY A 50 8.80 -20.91 5.33
CA GLY A 50 9.10 -20.32 4.03
C GLY A 50 8.48 -18.94 3.90
N ALA A 51 8.64 -18.32 2.73
CA ALA A 51 8.15 -16.97 2.47
C ALA A 51 6.66 -16.77 2.81
N VAL A 52 6.34 -15.62 3.41
CA VAL A 52 4.97 -15.18 3.62
C VAL A 52 4.27 -14.99 2.27
N THR A 53 3.04 -15.49 2.15
CA THR A 53 2.23 -15.38 0.93
C THR A 53 1.31 -14.16 0.97
N ALA A 54 0.84 -13.71 -0.19
CA ALA A 54 -0.12 -12.61 -0.29
C ALA A 54 -1.41 -12.86 0.51
N ARG A 55 -1.86 -14.13 0.59
CA ARG A 55 -3.02 -14.52 1.38
C ARG A 55 -2.80 -14.29 2.87
N ILE A 56 -1.65 -14.68 3.40
CA ILE A 56 -1.30 -14.45 4.81
C ILE A 56 -1.31 -12.95 5.12
N VAL A 57 -0.75 -12.11 4.25
CA VAL A 57 -0.77 -10.65 4.42
C VAL A 57 -2.20 -10.11 4.43
N ALA A 58 -3.05 -10.58 3.52
CA ALA A 58 -4.46 -10.17 3.48
C ALA A 58 -5.22 -10.61 4.75
N ASP A 59 -4.97 -11.82 5.24
CA ASP A 59 -5.61 -12.35 6.44
C ASP A 59 -5.13 -11.61 7.70
N ARG A 60 -3.84 -11.28 7.81
CA ARG A 60 -3.30 -10.46 8.91
C ARG A 60 -3.86 -9.04 8.89
N ALA A 61 -3.96 -8.40 7.72
CA ALA A 61 -4.59 -7.09 7.60
C ALA A 61 -6.08 -7.14 8.01
N THR A 62 -6.80 -8.20 7.59
CA THR A 62 -8.19 -8.43 8.00
C THR A 62 -8.33 -8.57 9.52
N HIS A 63 -7.44 -9.34 10.15
CA HIS A 63 -7.41 -9.49 11.60
C HIS A 63 -7.15 -8.15 12.30
N ALA A 64 -6.20 -7.36 11.80
CA ALA A 64 -5.88 -6.04 12.38
C ALA A 64 -7.08 -5.07 12.31
N PHE A 65 -7.81 -5.02 11.18
CA PHE A 65 -9.02 -4.19 11.09
C PHE A 65 -10.08 -4.59 12.13
N ARG A 66 -10.30 -5.89 12.30
CA ARG A 66 -11.28 -6.40 13.29
C ARG A 66 -10.88 -6.09 14.72
N GLN A 67 -9.60 -6.29 15.07
CA GLN A 67 -9.08 -5.96 16.40
C GLN A 67 -9.19 -4.45 16.70
N ALA A 68 -9.01 -3.61 15.69
CA ALA A 68 -9.13 -2.17 15.81
C ALA A 68 -10.59 -1.67 15.75
N GLY A 69 -11.58 -2.55 15.53
CA GLY A 69 -12.98 -2.15 15.35
C GLY A 69 -13.25 -1.29 14.11
N VAL A 70 -12.38 -1.39 13.08
CA VAL A 70 -12.48 -0.59 11.86
C VAL A 70 -13.32 -1.34 10.83
N GLU A 71 -14.52 -0.82 10.56
CA GLU A 71 -15.40 -1.35 9.53
C GLU A 71 -14.95 -0.92 8.13
N VAL A 72 -14.75 -1.91 7.25
CA VAL A 72 -14.34 -1.69 5.86
C VAL A 72 -15.19 -2.52 4.91
N ALA A 73 -15.62 -1.92 3.80
CA ALA A 73 -16.42 -2.60 2.77
C ALA A 73 -15.74 -3.85 2.20
N ARG A 74 -14.40 -3.84 2.13
CA ARG A 74 -13.59 -5.01 1.80
C ARG A 74 -12.45 -5.13 2.80
N HIS A 75 -12.32 -6.29 3.41
CA HIS A 75 -11.21 -6.56 4.33
C HIS A 75 -9.95 -7.00 3.57
N GLY A 76 -8.78 -6.71 4.17
CA GLY A 76 -7.49 -7.18 3.70
C GLY A 76 -6.55 -6.08 3.19
N SER A 77 -5.38 -6.49 2.69
CA SER A 77 -4.27 -5.59 2.38
C SER A 77 -4.53 -4.60 1.24
N HIS A 78 -5.46 -4.92 0.32
CA HIS A 78 -5.86 -4.00 -0.73
C HIS A 78 -6.49 -2.72 -0.18
N THR A 79 -7.19 -2.79 0.95
CA THR A 79 -7.84 -1.61 1.56
C THR A 79 -6.81 -0.62 2.08
N LEU A 80 -5.72 -1.10 2.68
CA LEU A 80 -4.58 -0.27 3.05
C LEU A 80 -3.97 0.45 1.82
N ARG A 81 -3.84 -0.28 0.70
CA ARG A 81 -3.35 0.30 -0.55
C ARG A 81 -4.30 1.35 -1.13
N HIS A 82 -5.61 1.12 -1.06
CA HIS A 82 -6.61 2.11 -1.49
C HIS A 82 -6.56 3.36 -0.62
N SER A 83 -6.47 3.21 0.70
CA SER A 83 -6.30 4.34 1.63
C SER A 83 -5.01 5.12 1.36
N CYS A 84 -3.90 4.45 1.07
CA CYS A 84 -2.67 5.13 0.66
C CYS A 84 -2.85 5.93 -0.63
N ALA A 85 -3.52 5.36 -1.63
CA ALA A 85 -3.79 6.05 -2.88
C ALA A 85 -4.71 7.27 -2.69
N GLN A 86 -5.75 7.13 -1.86
CA GLN A 86 -6.63 8.22 -1.44
C GLN A 86 -5.83 9.38 -0.87
N ARG A 87 -4.96 9.11 0.11
CA ARG A 87 -4.15 10.16 0.76
C ARG A 87 -3.22 10.89 -0.22
N LEU A 88 -2.77 10.22 -1.28
CA LEU A 88 -1.99 10.87 -2.32
C LEU A 88 -2.86 11.74 -3.25
N VAL A 89 -4.10 11.32 -3.51
CA VAL A 89 -5.09 12.13 -4.25
C VAL A 89 -5.45 13.37 -3.43
N ASP A 90 -5.74 13.21 -2.13
CA ASP A 90 -6.08 14.30 -1.21
C ASP A 90 -4.91 15.29 -1.04
N ALA A 91 -3.67 14.80 -1.17
CA ALA A 91 -2.46 15.64 -1.20
C ALA A 91 -2.17 16.20 -2.61
N GLU A 92 -3.14 16.18 -3.52
CA GLU A 92 -3.08 16.73 -4.87
C GLU A 92 -1.91 16.21 -5.72
N CYS A 93 -1.41 15.00 -5.42
CA CYS A 93 -0.35 14.40 -6.22
C CYS A 93 -0.87 14.07 -7.62
N SER A 94 -0.08 14.38 -8.66
CA SER A 94 -0.46 14.01 -10.02
C SER A 94 -0.71 12.51 -10.17
N LEU A 95 -1.66 12.12 -11.04
CA LEU A 95 -1.97 10.72 -11.31
C LEU A 95 -0.76 9.92 -11.79
N LYS A 96 0.19 10.57 -12.48
CA LYS A 96 1.45 9.95 -12.86
C LYS A 96 2.28 9.56 -11.63
N VAL A 97 2.48 10.49 -10.69
CA VAL A 97 3.20 10.22 -9.43
C VAL A 97 2.50 9.13 -8.62
N ILE A 98 1.17 9.17 -8.53
CA ILE A 98 0.40 8.12 -7.83
C ILE A 98 0.58 6.77 -8.53
N GLY A 99 0.52 6.72 -9.86
CA GLY A 99 0.77 5.52 -10.65
C GLY A 99 2.17 4.94 -10.45
N ASP A 100 3.18 5.80 -10.49
CA ASP A 100 4.59 5.44 -10.28
C ASP A 100 4.79 4.90 -8.85
N TYR A 101 4.25 5.61 -7.84
CA TYR A 101 4.30 5.20 -6.44
C TYR A 101 3.63 3.84 -6.24
N LEU A 102 2.43 3.64 -6.78
CA LEU A 102 1.71 2.37 -6.68
C LEU A 102 2.33 1.26 -7.55
N GLY A 103 3.13 1.58 -8.55
CA GLY A 103 3.70 0.63 -9.50
C GLY A 103 2.69 0.16 -10.56
N HIS A 104 1.86 1.07 -11.05
CA HIS A 104 0.93 0.83 -12.15
C HIS A 104 1.59 1.06 -13.50
N ARG A 105 1.44 0.11 -14.43
CA ARG A 105 1.94 0.24 -15.81
C ARG A 105 1.01 1.04 -16.72
N ARG A 106 -0.29 0.97 -16.47
CA ARG A 106 -1.32 1.62 -17.29
C ARG A 106 -1.98 2.71 -16.47
N GLU A 107 -2.12 3.87 -17.06
CA GLU A 107 -2.83 5.00 -16.47
C GLU A 107 -4.27 4.64 -16.06
N SER A 108 -4.94 3.77 -16.83
CA SER A 108 -6.28 3.26 -16.51
C SER A 108 -6.36 2.57 -15.15
N SER A 109 -5.26 1.99 -14.66
CA SER A 109 -5.21 1.38 -13.31
C SER A 109 -5.13 2.43 -12.20
N THR A 110 -4.67 3.64 -12.50
CA THR A 110 -4.61 4.76 -11.55
C THR A 110 -5.86 5.63 -11.62
N ARG A 111 -6.51 5.70 -12.80
CA ARG A 111 -7.77 6.44 -13.01
C ARG A 111 -8.90 5.98 -12.10
N ILE A 112 -8.86 4.75 -11.57
CA ILE A 112 -9.84 4.30 -10.57
C ILE A 112 -9.83 5.17 -9.28
N TYR A 113 -8.72 5.86 -9.00
CA TYR A 113 -8.58 6.75 -7.85
C TYR A 113 -9.00 8.20 -8.13
N THR A 114 -9.31 8.59 -9.37
CA THR A 114 -9.88 9.93 -9.61
C THR A 114 -11.29 10.05 -9.07
N LYS A 115 -12.03 8.93 -8.98
CA LYS A 115 -13.39 8.86 -8.45
C LYS A 115 -13.50 9.23 -6.97
N VAL A 116 -12.36 9.30 -6.27
CA VAL A 116 -12.34 9.50 -4.83
C VAL A 116 -11.81 10.87 -4.40
N GLY A 117 -11.41 11.73 -5.34
CA GLY A 117 -11.10 13.14 -5.08
C GLY A 117 -12.37 13.95 -4.88
N LEU A 118 -13.02 13.80 -3.71
CA LEU A 118 -14.32 14.39 -3.43
C LEU A 118 -14.32 15.92 -3.49
N GLU A 119 -13.23 16.58 -3.09
CA GLU A 119 -13.12 18.04 -3.12
C GLU A 119 -13.05 18.57 -4.56
N ALA A 120 -12.14 18.04 -5.38
CA ALA A 120 -12.10 18.37 -6.81
C ALA A 120 -13.42 18.06 -7.54
N LEU A 121 -14.11 16.97 -7.17
CA LEU A 121 -15.44 16.65 -7.71
C LEU A 121 -16.52 17.63 -7.25
N ARG A 122 -16.41 18.19 -6.03
CA ARG A 122 -17.31 19.24 -5.53
C ARG A 122 -17.09 20.55 -6.28
N ASP A 123 -15.85 20.96 -6.51
CA ASP A 123 -15.55 22.21 -7.22
C ASP A 123 -16.12 22.19 -8.64
N VAL A 124 -15.97 21.06 -9.34
CA VAL A 124 -16.58 20.86 -10.66
C VAL A 124 -18.11 20.85 -10.58
N ALA A 125 -18.69 20.21 -9.56
CA ALA A 125 -20.14 20.16 -9.38
C ALA A 125 -20.75 21.52 -9.01
N LEU A 126 -19.98 22.39 -8.33
CA LEU A 126 -20.38 23.73 -7.92
C LEU A 126 -20.16 24.79 -9.02
N GLY A 127 -19.48 24.43 -10.12
CA GLY A 127 -19.24 25.32 -11.26
C GLY A 127 -17.99 26.18 -11.15
N ASP A 128 -17.15 25.96 -10.13
CA ASP A 128 -15.91 26.72 -9.89
C ASP A 128 -14.70 26.13 -10.66
N GLY A 129 -14.93 25.11 -11.49
CA GLY A 129 -13.89 24.35 -12.18
C GLY A 129 -13.09 25.10 -13.27
N GLU A 130 -13.52 26.30 -13.69
CA GLU A 130 -12.79 27.12 -14.68
C GLU A 130 -11.59 27.89 -14.08
N ALA A 131 -11.44 27.91 -12.75
CA ALA A 131 -10.29 28.55 -12.10
C ALA A 131 -9.01 27.69 -12.10
N LEU A 132 -9.05 26.46 -12.63
CA LEU A 132 -7.96 25.48 -12.61
C LEU A 132 -7.30 25.23 -13.99
N ALA A 133 -7.48 26.13 -14.96
CA ALA A 133 -6.85 26.04 -16.28
C ALA A 133 -5.44 26.67 -16.32
#